data_AF-A0A2H0NF44-F1
#
_entry.id   AF-A0A2H0NF44-F1
#
_cell.length_a   1.000
_cell.length_b   1.000
_cell.length_c   1.000
_cell.angle_alpha   90.00
_cell.angle_beta   90.00
_cell.angle_gamma   90.00
#
_symmetry.space_group_name_H-M   'P 1'
#
loop_
_entity.id
_entity.type
_entity.pdbx_description
1 polymer ?
#
loop_
_entity_poly.entity_id
_entity_poly.type
_entity_poly.pdbx_seq_one_letter_code
_entity_poly.pdbx_strand_id
1 'polypeptide(L)'
;MAHEILDNNQELINQARKVVKENYKPELEDPKGSQGEIFNLQVEKQKIMQALHSDLEKIEQGSDLLEGQGEINRDVIYDKNKKIFYIDNNQKLEVATFGDLITDVSHGIEYNLNTGDIPRAILKKYATERAKSHIRKLFDIQLLIQAEAQHKKLGHSRKSEILSQVKEKHKTGIDNFENRAGLIFERDIINMLKQLQVDLPNLGIEIEDVNVIQDMDQKVDFIIKVKQHHRAVQVEESEESLQDGHNKVFGIQFTLNPEATQHKMKQIEESIRRGVKQEIHIDDLLLITIPVSSNEIVRNYQNWQQLGKPTGGPERFYDINTKIEILGQLLEGIKANNIIDANKKNIARYYDSKLELVDTGNLVHLRPDTK
;
A
#
# COMPACT_ATOMS: atom_id res chain seq x y z
N MET A 1 15.63 -24.33 20.20
CA MET A 1 15.55 -23.21 19.24
C MET A 1 14.97 -23.62 17.88
N ALA A 2 15.67 -24.31 16.95
CA ALA A 2 15.08 -24.64 15.63
C ALA A 2 13.87 -25.60 15.69
N HIS A 3 13.89 -26.63 16.55
CA HIS A 3 12.72 -27.50 16.76
C HIS A 3 11.56 -26.79 17.46
N GLU A 4 11.87 -25.88 18.38
CA GLU A 4 10.90 -25.10 19.15
C GLU A 4 10.13 -24.11 18.26
N ILE A 5 10.80 -23.52 17.27
CA ILE A 5 10.18 -22.65 16.26
C ILE A 5 9.27 -23.46 15.32
N LEU A 6 9.64 -24.70 14.98
CA LEU A 6 8.83 -25.58 14.13
C LEU A 6 7.55 -26.06 14.85
N ASP A 7 7.66 -26.41 16.12
CA ASP A 7 6.52 -26.89 16.91
C ASP A 7 5.50 -25.76 17.17
N ASN A 8 5.98 -24.56 17.53
CA ASN A 8 5.12 -23.37 17.69
C ASN A 8 4.42 -22.99 16.38
N ASN A 9 5.12 -23.09 15.25
CA ASN A 9 4.51 -22.82 13.95
C ASN A 9 3.40 -23.84 13.63
N GLN A 10 3.63 -25.14 13.89
CA GLN A 10 2.66 -26.19 13.61
C GLN A 10 1.38 -26.05 14.46
N GLU A 11 1.52 -25.64 15.72
CA GLU A 11 0.38 -25.36 16.59
C GLU A 11 -0.47 -24.20 16.06
N LEU A 12 0.16 -23.09 15.66
CA LEU A 12 -0.52 -21.96 15.03
C LEU A 12 -1.26 -22.38 13.74
N ILE A 13 -0.65 -23.24 12.90
CA ILE A 13 -1.34 -23.77 11.71
C ILE A 13 -2.60 -24.54 12.11
N ASN A 14 -2.51 -25.38 13.15
CA ASN A 14 -3.62 -26.21 13.58
C ASN A 14 -4.76 -25.38 14.19
N GLN A 15 -4.43 -24.36 15.00
CA GLN A 15 -5.39 -23.42 15.55
C GLN A 15 -6.07 -22.61 14.44
N ALA A 16 -5.30 -22.06 13.49
CA ALA A 16 -5.84 -21.33 12.34
C ALA A 16 -6.79 -22.22 11.50
N ARG A 17 -6.39 -23.47 11.22
CA ARG A 17 -7.25 -24.45 10.52
C ARG A 17 -8.54 -24.73 11.26
N LYS A 18 -8.49 -24.86 12.59
CA LYS A 18 -9.68 -25.09 13.42
C LYS A 18 -10.65 -23.92 13.31
N VAL A 19 -10.17 -22.69 13.49
CA VAL A 19 -10.99 -21.47 13.38
C VAL A 19 -11.60 -21.33 11.99
N VAL A 20 -10.85 -21.60 10.93
CA VAL A 20 -11.38 -21.56 9.56
C VAL A 20 -12.45 -22.64 9.36
N LYS A 21 -12.23 -23.87 9.81
CA LYS A 21 -13.21 -24.97 9.68
C LYS A 21 -14.50 -24.72 10.48
N GLU A 22 -14.42 -24.07 11.64
CA GLU A 22 -15.59 -23.75 12.45
C GLU A 22 -16.44 -22.63 11.82
N ASN A 23 -15.80 -21.69 11.10
CA ASN A 23 -16.46 -20.54 10.49
C ASN A 23 -16.83 -20.73 9.00
N TYR A 24 -16.29 -21.74 8.32
CA TYR A 24 -16.58 -22.05 6.91
C TYR A 24 -17.36 -23.37 6.80
N LYS A 25 -18.54 -23.34 6.16
CA LYS A 25 -19.37 -24.55 5.96
C LYS A 25 -18.60 -25.64 5.18
N PRO A 26 -18.82 -26.93 5.48
CA PRO A 26 -17.95 -28.04 5.12
C PRO A 26 -18.12 -28.56 3.68
N GLU A 27 -18.61 -27.76 2.72
CA GLU A 27 -18.69 -28.19 1.31
C GLU A 27 -17.32 -28.27 0.61
N LEU A 28 -16.23 -28.14 1.36
CA LEU A 28 -14.83 -28.29 0.94
C LEU A 28 -14.40 -29.76 1.04
N GLU A 29 -15.09 -30.66 0.34
CA GLU A 29 -14.72 -32.09 0.29
C GLU A 29 -13.68 -32.43 -0.79
N ASP A 30 -13.25 -31.47 -1.62
CA ASP A 30 -12.20 -31.69 -2.60
C ASP A 30 -10.87 -31.00 -2.21
N PRO A 31 -9.93 -31.71 -1.57
CA PRO A 31 -8.59 -31.21 -1.28
C PRO A 31 -7.72 -31.00 -2.54
N LYS A 32 -8.21 -31.35 -3.75
CA LYS A 32 -7.50 -31.16 -5.02
C LYS A 32 -8.24 -30.18 -5.93
N GLY A 33 -7.82 -28.92 -5.92
CA GLY A 33 -8.29 -27.90 -6.86
C GLY A 33 -8.40 -26.52 -6.24
N SER A 34 -9.07 -25.60 -6.94
CA SER A 34 -9.23 -24.20 -6.53
C SER A 34 -9.81 -24.01 -5.13
N GLN A 35 -10.68 -24.92 -4.68
CA GLN A 35 -11.27 -24.87 -3.33
C GLN A 35 -10.24 -25.18 -2.21
N GLY A 36 -9.37 -26.17 -2.42
CA GLY A 36 -8.27 -26.46 -1.49
C GLY A 36 -7.25 -25.32 -1.42
N GLU A 37 -6.94 -24.68 -2.55
CA GLU A 37 -6.08 -23.49 -2.58
C GLU A 37 -6.70 -22.32 -1.81
N ILE A 38 -7.99 -22.03 -2.02
CA ILE A 38 -8.72 -20.98 -1.30
C ILE A 38 -8.72 -21.27 0.21
N PHE A 39 -8.98 -22.52 0.63
CA PHE A 39 -8.93 -22.90 2.03
C PHE A 39 -7.55 -22.63 2.65
N ASN A 40 -6.47 -22.98 1.96
CA ASN A 40 -5.11 -22.70 2.44
C ASN A 40 -4.84 -21.19 2.55
N LEU A 41 -5.31 -20.37 1.60
CA LEU A 41 -5.20 -18.91 1.69
C LEU A 41 -5.98 -18.34 2.90
N GLN A 42 -7.14 -18.91 3.24
CA GLN A 42 -7.89 -18.52 4.44
C GLN A 42 -7.12 -18.87 5.73
N VAL A 43 -6.48 -20.04 5.77
CA VAL A 43 -5.62 -20.44 6.89
C VAL A 43 -4.46 -19.45 7.05
N GLU A 44 -3.77 -19.09 5.97
CA GLU A 44 -2.67 -18.12 6.03
C GLU A 44 -3.15 -16.72 6.47
N LYS A 45 -4.31 -16.25 5.98
CA LYS A 45 -4.91 -14.99 6.45
C LYS A 45 -5.23 -15.03 7.94
N GLN A 46 -5.75 -16.15 8.44
CA GLN A 46 -6.03 -16.32 9.86
C GLN A 46 -4.76 -16.29 10.71
N LYS A 47 -3.64 -16.86 10.24
CA LYS A 47 -2.35 -16.75 10.93
C LYS A 47 -1.87 -15.30 11.03
N ILE A 48 -2.00 -14.52 9.95
CA ILE A 48 -1.65 -13.09 9.98
C ILE A 48 -2.52 -12.34 10.99
N MET A 49 -3.82 -12.64 11.06
CA MET A 49 -4.72 -12.06 12.06
C MET A 49 -4.34 -12.44 13.51
N GLN A 50 -3.93 -13.68 13.74
CA GLN A 50 -3.44 -14.14 15.05
C GLN A 50 -2.12 -13.46 15.43
N ALA A 51 -1.18 -13.34 14.49
CA ALA A 51 0.07 -12.62 14.68
C ALA A 51 -0.19 -11.14 15.02
N LEU A 52 -1.08 -10.48 14.27
CA LEU A 52 -1.51 -9.12 14.57
C LEU A 52 -2.10 -9.01 15.99
N HIS A 53 -2.98 -9.93 16.38
CA HIS A 53 -3.56 -9.91 17.72
C HIS A 53 -2.48 -10.02 18.81
N SER A 54 -1.55 -10.96 18.65
CA SER A 54 -0.40 -11.12 19.55
C SER A 54 0.47 -9.87 19.60
N ASP A 55 0.76 -9.24 18.46
CA ASP A 55 1.53 -8.00 18.40
C ASP A 55 0.82 -6.86 19.14
N LEU A 56 -0.49 -6.72 18.96
CA LEU A 56 -1.28 -5.70 19.65
C LEU A 56 -1.30 -5.93 21.17
N GLU A 57 -1.45 -7.18 21.63
CA GLU A 57 -1.37 -7.53 23.05
C GLU A 57 0.01 -7.22 23.64
N LYS A 58 1.09 -7.57 22.93
CA LYS A 58 2.47 -7.23 23.33
C LYS A 58 2.67 -5.73 23.47
N ILE A 59 2.15 -4.94 22.53
CA ILE A 59 2.20 -3.47 22.59
C ILE A 59 1.45 -2.93 23.83
N GLU A 60 0.29 -3.51 24.16
CA GLU A 60 -0.48 -3.09 25.33
C GLU A 60 0.25 -3.39 26.64
N GLN A 61 0.88 -4.56 26.71
CA GLN A 61 1.67 -5.03 27.84
C GLN A 61 3.03 -4.33 27.95
N GLY A 62 3.43 -3.55 26.94
CA GLY A 62 4.71 -2.83 26.91
C GLY A 62 5.92 -3.72 26.65
N SER A 63 5.74 -4.85 25.96
CA SER A 63 6.84 -5.73 25.52
C SER A 63 7.77 -5.00 24.55
N ASP A 64 9.09 -5.21 24.64
CA ASP A 64 10.15 -4.36 24.08
C ASP A 64 10.32 -4.37 22.55
N LEU A 65 9.76 -5.34 21.80
CA LEU A 65 10.07 -5.49 20.38
C LEU A 65 8.88 -5.97 19.54
N LEU A 66 8.70 -5.32 18.39
CA LEU A 66 7.83 -5.79 17.31
C LEU A 66 8.71 -6.15 16.10
N GLU A 67 8.78 -7.43 15.78
CA GLU A 67 9.68 -7.97 14.75
C GLU A 67 9.04 -7.93 13.36
N GLY A 68 9.81 -7.50 12.35
CA GLY A 68 9.51 -7.61 10.93
C GLY A 68 9.57 -9.06 10.42
N GLN A 69 8.72 -9.40 9.47
CA GLN A 69 8.67 -10.69 8.77
C GLN A 69 8.89 -10.54 7.25
N GLY A 70 9.40 -9.37 6.82
CA GLY A 70 9.59 -9.02 5.42
C GLY A 70 10.80 -9.71 4.78
N GLU A 71 10.97 -9.52 3.47
CA GLU A 71 12.18 -9.97 2.76
C GLU A 71 13.43 -9.28 3.29
N ILE A 72 13.26 -8.02 3.69
CA ILE A 72 14.28 -7.19 4.34
C ILE A 72 13.69 -6.73 5.66
N ASN A 73 14.40 -7.02 6.75
CA ASN A 73 14.08 -6.54 8.09
C ASN A 73 15.18 -5.59 8.57
N ARG A 74 14.82 -4.37 8.98
CA ARG A 74 15.77 -3.37 9.49
C ARG A 74 15.39 -2.91 10.88
N ASP A 75 16.40 -2.69 11.72
CA ASP A 75 16.19 -2.12 13.04
C ASP A 75 15.95 -0.61 12.95
N VAL A 76 15.01 -0.14 13.77
CA VAL A 76 14.62 1.26 13.82
C VAL A 76 14.96 1.86 15.17
N ILE A 77 15.65 2.99 15.13
CA ILE A 77 15.94 3.84 16.29
C ILE A 77 14.99 5.04 16.22
N TYR A 78 14.24 5.30 17.29
CA TYR A 78 13.33 6.44 17.35
C TYR A 78 13.86 7.53 18.28
N ASP A 79 14.08 8.72 17.72
CA ASP A 79 14.41 9.91 18.51
C ASP A 79 13.10 10.60 18.95
N LYS A 80 12.73 10.38 20.22
CA LYS A 80 11.55 10.98 20.86
C LYS A 80 11.53 12.51 20.80
N ASN A 81 12.70 13.16 20.88
CA ASN A 81 12.78 14.63 20.91
C ASN A 81 12.49 15.22 19.53
N LYS A 82 13.09 14.63 18.50
CA LYS A 82 12.91 15.09 17.11
C LYS A 82 11.67 14.49 16.44
N LYS A 83 11.13 13.40 17.00
CA LYS A 83 10.07 12.56 16.42
C LYS A 83 10.46 11.99 15.06
N ILE A 84 11.71 11.56 14.94
CA ILE A 84 12.32 11.06 13.70
C ILE A 84 12.72 9.59 13.88
N PHE A 85 12.60 8.81 12.81
CA PHE A 85 13.10 7.44 12.74
C PHE A 85 14.45 7.42 12.06
N TYR A 86 15.37 6.64 12.61
CA TYR A 86 16.66 6.33 12.02
C TYR A 86 16.72 4.84 11.73
N ILE A 87 17.18 4.49 10.54
CA ILE A 87 17.23 3.13 10.04
C ILE A 87 18.67 2.80 9.70
N ASP A 88 19.17 1.69 10.23
CA ASP A 88 20.45 1.17 9.78
C ASP A 88 20.28 0.49 8.41
N ASN A 89 20.80 1.13 7.37
CA ASN A 89 20.87 0.55 6.03
C ASN A 89 22.35 0.35 5.65
N ASN A 90 22.85 -0.87 5.83
CA ASN A 90 24.23 -1.24 5.50
C ASN A 90 25.28 -0.30 6.13
N GLN A 91 25.17 -0.03 7.44
CA GLN A 91 26.06 0.84 8.22
C GLN A 91 25.91 2.34 7.94
N LYS A 92 24.90 2.72 7.14
CA LYS A 92 24.50 4.12 6.98
C LYS A 92 23.19 4.35 7.71
N LEU A 93 23.22 5.27 8.65
CA LEU A 93 22.02 5.74 9.33
C LEU A 93 21.22 6.61 8.35
N GLU A 94 20.05 6.13 7.94
CA GLU A 94 19.11 6.88 7.11
C GLU A 94 17.97 7.44 7.97
N VAL A 95 17.54 8.67 7.66
CA VAL A 95 16.37 9.28 8.28
C VAL A 95 15.12 8.84 7.52
N ALA A 96 14.07 8.48 8.27
CA ALA A 96 12.77 8.10 7.73
C ALA A 96 11.60 8.73 8.49
N THR A 97 10.49 8.91 7.77
CA THR A 97 9.20 9.28 8.35
C THR A 97 8.34 8.06 8.61
N PHE A 98 7.28 8.21 9.41
CA PHE A 98 6.38 7.10 9.65
C PHE A 98 5.64 6.65 8.38
N GLY A 99 5.34 7.59 7.48
CA GLY A 99 4.84 7.30 6.14
C GLY A 99 5.76 6.34 5.39
N ASP A 100 7.07 6.57 5.41
CA ASP A 100 8.04 5.71 4.73
C ASP A 100 7.96 4.25 5.24
N LEU A 101 7.97 4.09 6.56
CA LEU A 101 7.91 2.78 7.22
C LEU A 101 6.66 1.99 6.81
N ILE A 102 5.50 2.65 6.71
CA ILE A 102 4.24 2.01 6.32
C ILE A 102 4.26 1.61 4.85
N THR A 103 4.73 2.48 3.97
CA THR A 103 4.65 2.25 2.51
C THR A 103 5.68 1.26 2.01
N ASP A 104 6.82 1.16 2.68
CA ASP A 104 7.91 0.23 2.37
C ASP A 104 7.49 -1.25 2.47
N VAL A 105 6.46 -1.57 3.25
CA VAL A 105 5.88 -2.93 3.33
C VAL A 105 5.36 -3.40 1.95
N SER A 106 4.86 -2.47 1.12
CA SER A 106 4.44 -2.79 -0.25
C SER A 106 5.61 -3.21 -1.15
N HIS A 107 6.83 -2.79 -0.79
CA HIS A 107 8.09 -3.12 -1.44
C HIS A 107 8.80 -4.33 -0.79
N GLY A 108 8.17 -4.96 0.21
CA GLY A 108 8.72 -6.11 0.93
C GLY A 108 9.78 -5.76 1.98
N ILE A 109 9.90 -4.48 2.34
CA ILE A 109 10.75 -4.03 3.44
C ILE A 109 9.88 -3.89 4.69
N GLU A 110 10.33 -4.51 5.76
CA GLU A 110 9.73 -4.39 7.09
C GLU A 110 10.77 -3.98 8.11
N TYR A 111 10.27 -3.54 9.25
CA TYR A 111 11.02 -2.88 10.29
C TYR A 111 10.81 -3.55 11.64
N ASN A 112 11.90 -3.74 12.36
CA ASN A 112 11.90 -4.11 13.77
C ASN A 112 11.77 -2.83 14.59
N LEU A 113 10.66 -2.70 15.30
CA LEU A 113 10.35 -1.50 16.08
C LEU A 113 10.56 -1.80 17.57
N ASN A 114 11.53 -1.12 18.18
CA ASN A 114 11.68 -1.14 19.64
C ASN A 114 10.54 -0.33 20.26
N THR A 115 9.70 -1.00 21.04
CA THR A 115 8.43 -0.45 21.53
C THR A 115 8.62 0.51 22.71
N GLY A 116 9.75 0.46 23.41
CA GLY A 116 10.01 1.27 24.60
C GLY A 116 10.11 2.76 24.27
N ASP A 117 10.55 3.07 23.05
CA ASP A 117 10.72 4.45 22.62
C ASP A 117 9.62 4.99 21.69
N ILE A 118 8.97 4.11 20.94
CA ILE A 118 7.99 4.51 19.92
C ILE A 118 6.59 4.65 20.56
N PRO A 119 5.85 5.74 20.31
CA PRO A 119 4.48 5.89 20.79
C PRO A 119 3.59 4.69 20.42
N ARG A 120 2.83 4.18 21.40
CA ARG A 120 1.93 3.01 21.21
C ARG A 120 1.01 3.14 20.01
N ALA A 121 0.48 4.33 19.75
CA ALA A 121 -0.40 4.58 18.60
C ALA A 121 0.32 4.33 17.25
N ILE A 122 1.61 4.67 17.15
CA ILE A 122 2.44 4.42 15.97
C ILE A 122 2.68 2.92 15.82
N LEU A 123 3.05 2.22 16.90
CA LEU A 123 3.27 0.77 16.89
C LEU A 123 2.03 -0.01 16.43
N LYS A 124 0.86 0.30 17.01
CA LYS A 124 -0.40 -0.34 16.63
C LYS A 124 -0.75 -0.08 15.17
N LYS A 125 -0.57 1.16 14.72
CA LYS A 125 -0.85 1.53 13.33
C LYS A 125 0.10 0.80 12.36
N TYR A 126 1.38 0.73 12.68
CA TYR A 126 2.35 -0.03 11.88
C TYR A 126 1.99 -1.52 11.79
N ALA A 127 1.73 -2.17 12.93
CA ALA A 127 1.33 -3.57 12.98
C ALA A 127 0.07 -3.84 12.14
N THR A 128 -0.92 -2.95 12.25
CA THR A 128 -2.18 -3.02 11.50
C THR A 128 -1.96 -2.87 10.00
N GLU A 129 -1.21 -1.85 9.56
CA GLU A 129 -0.97 -1.62 8.13
C GLU A 129 -0.12 -2.73 7.50
N ARG A 130 0.86 -3.27 8.24
CA ARG A 130 1.58 -4.47 7.84
C ARG A 130 0.65 -5.65 7.61
N ALA A 131 -0.17 -6.00 8.61
CA ALA A 131 -1.10 -7.12 8.52
C ALA A 131 -2.09 -6.95 7.35
N LYS A 132 -2.64 -5.73 7.16
CA LYS A 132 -3.49 -5.39 6.02
C LYS A 132 -2.80 -5.64 4.69
N SER A 133 -1.54 -5.22 4.54
CA SER A 133 -0.75 -5.43 3.32
C SER A 133 -0.61 -6.93 2.98
N HIS A 134 -0.26 -7.78 3.95
CA HIS A 134 -0.15 -9.23 3.71
C HIS A 134 -1.51 -9.88 3.40
N ILE A 135 -2.55 -9.54 4.18
CA ILE A 135 -3.90 -10.06 3.96
C ILE A 135 -4.40 -9.68 2.58
N ARG A 136 -4.13 -8.44 2.13
CA ARG A 136 -4.53 -7.97 0.81
C ARG A 136 -3.90 -8.78 -0.30
N LYS A 137 -2.58 -9.04 -0.25
CA LYS A 137 -1.89 -9.91 -1.21
C LYS A 137 -2.57 -11.29 -1.32
N LEU A 138 -2.90 -11.91 -0.18
CA LEU A 138 -3.59 -13.21 -0.16
C LEU A 138 -5.04 -13.12 -0.66
N PHE A 139 -5.72 -12.02 -0.39
CA PHE A 139 -7.08 -11.77 -0.84
C PHE A 139 -7.14 -11.60 -2.37
N ASP A 140 -6.22 -10.85 -2.97
CA ASP A 140 -6.14 -10.70 -4.43
C ASP A 140 -5.87 -12.05 -5.11
N ILE A 141 -4.96 -12.88 -4.56
CA ILE A 141 -4.73 -14.23 -5.07
C ILE A 141 -6.02 -15.07 -4.99
N GLN A 142 -6.76 -14.99 -3.88
CA GLN A 142 -8.02 -15.70 -3.74
C GLN A 142 -9.04 -15.26 -4.80
N LEU A 143 -9.21 -13.95 -5.03
CA LEU A 143 -10.14 -13.43 -6.01
C LEU A 143 -9.80 -13.94 -7.42
N LEU A 144 -8.51 -14.02 -7.77
CA LEU A 144 -8.05 -14.58 -9.05
C LEU A 144 -8.41 -16.06 -9.19
N ILE A 145 -8.19 -16.86 -8.14
CA ILE A 145 -8.55 -18.28 -8.15
C ILE A 145 -10.07 -18.45 -8.32
N GLN A 146 -10.87 -17.61 -7.64
CA GLN A 146 -12.32 -17.63 -7.74
C GLN A 146 -12.79 -17.25 -9.16
N ALA A 147 -12.24 -16.19 -9.74
CA ALA A 147 -12.52 -15.77 -11.10
C ALA A 147 -12.14 -16.87 -12.12
N GLU A 148 -10.95 -17.48 -11.97
CA GLU A 148 -10.50 -18.58 -12.83
C GLU A 148 -11.45 -19.78 -12.78
N ALA A 149 -11.89 -20.16 -11.57
CA ALA A 149 -12.82 -21.27 -11.37
C ALA A 149 -14.20 -20.99 -12.00
N GLN A 150 -14.70 -19.75 -11.91
CA GLN A 150 -15.94 -19.34 -12.57
C GLN A 150 -15.81 -19.34 -14.10
N HIS A 151 -14.68 -18.87 -14.64
CA HIS A 151 -14.46 -18.83 -16.09
C HIS A 151 -14.24 -20.20 -16.72
N LYS A 152 -13.56 -21.13 -16.03
CA LYS A 152 -13.43 -22.52 -16.49
C LYS A 152 -14.79 -23.19 -16.66
N LYS A 153 -15.77 -22.87 -15.79
CA LYS A 153 -17.15 -23.35 -15.93
C LYS A 153 -17.89 -22.76 -17.14
N LEU A 154 -17.48 -21.58 -17.60
CA LEU A 154 -18.09 -20.85 -18.73
C LEU A 154 -17.40 -21.08 -20.08
N GLY A 155 -16.30 -21.84 -20.15
CA GLY A 155 -15.64 -22.23 -21.40
C GLY A 155 -14.93 -21.09 -22.17
N HIS A 156 -14.65 -19.95 -21.54
CA HIS A 156 -14.01 -18.80 -22.20
C HIS A 156 -12.48 -18.77 -21.99
N SER A 157 -11.71 -18.88 -23.09
CA SER A 157 -10.23 -18.94 -23.08
C SER A 157 -9.52 -17.59 -22.87
N ARG A 158 -10.19 -16.45 -23.11
CA ARG A 158 -9.56 -15.11 -23.21
C ARG A 158 -9.10 -14.51 -21.88
N LYS A 159 -9.58 -14.99 -20.73
CA LYS A 159 -9.19 -14.47 -19.39
C LYS A 159 -8.04 -15.25 -18.73
N SER A 160 -7.58 -16.39 -19.28
CA SER A 160 -6.44 -17.11 -18.69
C SER A 160 -5.10 -16.39 -18.88
N GLU A 161 -4.94 -15.65 -19.99
CA GLU A 161 -3.74 -14.82 -20.26
C GLU A 161 -3.61 -13.65 -19.28
N ILE A 162 -4.72 -12.98 -18.96
CA ILE A 162 -4.76 -11.88 -17.99
C ILE A 162 -4.43 -12.41 -16.59
N LEU A 163 -4.96 -13.58 -16.24
CA LEU A 163 -4.68 -14.23 -14.97
C LEU A 163 -3.20 -14.65 -14.83
N SER A 164 -2.55 -15.07 -15.93
CA SER A 164 -1.09 -15.32 -15.94
C SER A 164 -0.28 -14.03 -15.78
N GLN A 165 -0.66 -12.92 -16.43
CA GLN A 165 0.01 -11.63 -16.27
C GLN A 165 -0.12 -11.07 -14.84
N VAL A 166 -1.25 -11.32 -14.19
CA VAL A 166 -1.46 -10.91 -12.79
C VAL A 166 -0.74 -11.85 -11.81
N LYS A 167 -0.71 -13.17 -12.08
CA LYS A 167 0.18 -14.10 -11.36
C LYS A 167 1.65 -13.69 -11.51
N GLU A 168 2.04 -13.10 -12.64
CA GLU A 168 3.34 -12.46 -12.82
C GLU A 168 3.50 -11.13 -12.06
N LYS A 169 2.44 -10.30 -11.91
CA LYS A 169 2.47 -9.12 -11.01
C LYS A 169 2.82 -9.52 -9.56
N HIS A 170 2.38 -10.71 -9.13
CA HIS A 170 2.61 -11.22 -7.76
C HIS A 170 3.87 -12.09 -7.61
N LYS A 171 4.37 -12.72 -8.68
CA LYS A 171 5.66 -13.42 -8.65
C LYS A 171 6.78 -12.39 -8.71
N THR A 172 7.46 -12.21 -7.59
CA THR A 172 8.74 -11.51 -7.44
C THR A 172 9.84 -12.25 -8.22
N GLY A 173 9.77 -12.18 -9.54
CA GLY A 173 10.74 -12.74 -10.48
C GLY A 173 10.81 -11.80 -11.69
N ILE A 174 12.00 -11.28 -11.93
CA ILE A 174 12.29 -10.13 -12.78
C ILE A 174 12.84 -10.65 -14.11
N ASP A 175 12.02 -10.67 -15.16
CA ASP A 175 12.52 -10.98 -16.52
C ASP A 175 12.07 -9.98 -17.60
N ASN A 176 11.27 -8.95 -17.29
CA ASN A 176 10.96 -7.90 -18.29
C ASN A 176 10.54 -6.55 -17.67
N PHE A 177 11.47 -5.60 -17.56
CA PHE A 177 11.26 -4.31 -16.87
C PHE A 177 10.43 -3.29 -17.67
N GLU A 178 10.58 -3.24 -19.00
CA GLU A 178 9.90 -2.23 -19.84
C GLU A 178 8.37 -2.39 -19.80
N ASN A 179 7.88 -3.64 -19.78
CA ASN A 179 6.45 -3.95 -19.64
C ASN A 179 5.90 -3.71 -18.22
N ARG A 180 6.76 -3.43 -17.23
CA ARG A 180 6.37 -3.22 -15.83
C ARG A 180 6.48 -1.78 -15.36
N ALA A 181 6.95 -0.85 -16.21
CA ALA A 181 7.06 0.58 -15.86
C ALA A 181 5.72 1.15 -15.34
N GLY A 182 4.60 0.80 -15.96
CA GLY A 182 3.28 1.22 -15.49
C GLY A 182 2.93 0.75 -14.08
N LEU A 183 3.29 -0.50 -13.73
CA LEU A 183 3.01 -1.08 -12.41
C LEU A 183 3.94 -0.58 -11.32
N ILE A 184 5.21 -0.36 -11.67
CA ILE A 184 6.18 0.29 -10.78
C ILE A 184 5.67 1.68 -10.46
N PHE A 185 5.31 2.44 -11.49
CA PHE A 185 4.82 3.81 -11.33
C PHE A 185 3.53 3.89 -10.50
N GLU A 186 2.53 3.06 -10.80
CA GLU A 186 1.28 3.00 -10.03
C GLU A 186 1.55 2.80 -8.54
N ARG A 187 2.42 1.83 -8.21
CA ARG A 187 2.83 1.56 -6.83
C ARG A 187 3.56 2.74 -6.20
N ASP A 188 4.52 3.34 -6.92
CA ASP A 188 5.29 4.49 -6.47
C ASP A 188 4.37 5.67 -6.12
N ILE A 189 3.35 5.95 -6.94
CA ILE A 189 2.42 7.06 -6.67
C ILE A 189 1.46 6.75 -5.54
N ILE A 190 0.91 5.53 -5.47
CA ILE A 190 0.06 5.12 -4.35
C ILE A 190 0.84 5.24 -3.03
N ASN A 191 2.11 4.82 -3.01
CA ASN A 191 2.98 4.96 -1.85
C ASN A 191 3.26 6.41 -1.52
N MET A 192 3.61 7.23 -2.51
CA MET A 192 3.81 8.67 -2.30
C MET A 192 2.57 9.34 -1.70
N LEU A 193 1.36 9.01 -2.17
CA LEU A 193 0.11 9.54 -1.63
C LEU A 193 -0.19 9.01 -0.22
N LYS A 194 0.07 7.73 0.06
CA LYS A 194 -0.08 7.15 1.40
C LYS A 194 0.91 7.73 2.41
N GLN A 195 2.15 8.01 1.99
CA GLN A 195 3.12 8.74 2.80
C GLN A 195 2.56 10.10 3.20
N LEU A 196 2.04 10.87 2.22
CA LEU A 196 1.42 12.16 2.48
C LEU A 196 0.19 12.05 3.40
N GLN A 197 -0.67 11.04 3.22
CA GLN A 197 -1.80 10.78 4.10
C GLN A 197 -1.37 10.51 5.55
N VAL A 198 -0.26 9.78 5.75
CA VAL A 198 0.24 9.43 7.08
C VAL A 198 0.96 10.61 7.74
N ASP A 199 1.86 11.25 7.01
CA ASP A 199 2.75 12.29 7.55
C ASP A 199 2.08 13.67 7.58
N LEU A 200 1.12 13.93 6.69
CA LEU A 200 0.35 15.16 6.59
C LEU A 200 -1.16 14.87 6.71
N PRO A 201 -1.66 14.40 7.86
CA PRO A 201 -3.07 13.99 8.03
C PRO A 201 -4.09 15.12 7.78
N ASN A 202 -3.64 16.37 7.83
CA ASN A 202 -4.47 17.55 7.57
C ASN A 202 -4.71 17.82 6.07
N LEU A 203 -4.12 17.02 5.16
CA LEU A 203 -4.41 17.12 3.72
C LEU A 203 -5.86 16.76 3.39
N GLY A 204 -6.56 16.02 4.26
CA GLY A 204 -7.97 15.66 4.04
C GLY A 204 -8.17 14.65 2.91
N ILE A 205 -7.14 13.89 2.55
CA ILE A 205 -7.20 12.81 1.57
C ILE A 205 -7.10 11.45 2.26
N GLU A 206 -7.82 10.47 1.74
CA GLU A 206 -7.71 9.06 2.09
C GLU A 206 -7.54 8.24 0.82
N ILE A 207 -6.52 7.39 0.81
CA ILE A 207 -6.13 6.53 -0.30
C ILE A 207 -6.58 5.12 0.03
N GLU A 208 -7.39 4.54 -0.85
CA GLU A 208 -7.88 3.17 -0.76
C GLU A 208 -7.38 2.37 -1.96
N ASP A 209 -6.70 1.26 -1.68
CA ASP A 209 -6.32 0.31 -2.74
C ASP A 209 -7.58 -0.37 -3.29
N VAL A 210 -7.66 -0.53 -4.61
CA VAL A 210 -8.67 -1.40 -5.24
C VAL A 210 -8.17 -2.83 -5.34
N ASN A 211 -9.09 -3.78 -5.36
CA ASN A 211 -8.74 -5.19 -5.45
C ASN A 211 -8.46 -5.54 -6.92
N VAL A 212 -7.84 -6.69 -7.11
CA VAL A 212 -7.42 -7.13 -8.45
C VAL A 212 -8.57 -7.27 -9.46
N ILE A 213 -9.79 -7.56 -9.01
CA ILE A 213 -10.96 -7.65 -9.89
C ILE A 213 -11.44 -6.26 -10.30
N GLN A 214 -11.43 -5.31 -9.39
CA GLN A 214 -11.74 -3.91 -9.68
C GLN A 214 -10.72 -3.31 -10.66
N ASP A 215 -9.41 -3.53 -10.47
CA ASP A 215 -8.37 -3.16 -11.45
C ASP A 215 -8.67 -3.77 -12.84
N MET A 216 -8.92 -5.07 -12.88
CA MET A 216 -9.12 -5.79 -14.14
C MET A 216 -10.40 -5.41 -14.88
N ASP A 217 -11.55 -5.46 -14.21
CA ASP A 217 -12.86 -5.34 -14.84
C ASP A 217 -13.33 -3.88 -14.88
N GLN A 218 -12.94 -3.06 -13.91
CA GLN A 218 -13.42 -1.67 -13.75
C GLN A 218 -12.37 -0.61 -14.12
N LYS A 219 -11.12 -1.02 -14.34
CA LYS A 219 -10.02 -0.16 -14.81
C LYS A 219 -9.69 0.99 -13.86
N VAL A 220 -9.82 0.72 -12.56
CA VAL A 220 -9.46 1.65 -11.49
C VAL A 220 -8.20 1.12 -10.85
N ASP A 221 -7.15 1.94 -10.74
CA ASP A 221 -5.89 1.57 -10.11
C ASP A 221 -5.95 1.78 -8.58
N PHE A 222 -6.64 2.84 -8.13
CA PHE A 222 -6.93 3.10 -6.71
C PHE A 222 -8.06 4.14 -6.55
N ILE A 223 -8.53 4.32 -5.31
CA ILE A 223 -9.57 5.27 -4.95
C ILE A 223 -9.00 6.37 -4.05
N ILE A 224 -9.41 7.61 -4.30
CA ILE A 224 -9.14 8.78 -3.43
C ILE A 224 -10.45 9.27 -2.86
N LYS A 225 -10.53 9.38 -1.53
CA LYS A 225 -11.61 10.08 -0.84
C LYS A 225 -11.11 11.44 -0.35
N VAL A 226 -11.85 12.49 -0.65
CA VAL A 226 -11.52 13.86 -0.25
C VAL A 226 -12.56 14.37 0.73
N LYS A 227 -12.11 14.75 1.92
CA LYS A 227 -12.96 15.36 2.95
C LYS A 227 -13.38 16.76 2.52
N GLN A 228 -14.69 16.98 2.31
CA GLN A 228 -15.20 18.32 2.07
C GLN A 228 -15.57 18.99 3.39
N HIS A 229 -14.80 20.00 3.79
CA HIS A 229 -15.22 20.88 4.88
C HIS A 229 -16.08 22.01 4.30
N HIS A 230 -17.41 21.91 4.44
CA HIS A 230 -18.29 23.05 4.21
C HIS A 230 -18.08 24.08 5.32
N ARG A 231 -17.35 25.16 5.01
CA ARG A 231 -17.32 26.35 5.87
C ARG A 231 -18.69 27.05 5.76
N ALA A 232 -19.44 27.00 6.86
CA ALA A 232 -20.57 27.87 7.19
C ALA A 232 -21.79 27.84 6.26
N VAL A 233 -22.73 26.91 6.51
CA VAL A 233 -24.15 27.24 6.67
C VAL A 233 -24.71 26.30 7.74
N GLN A 234 -25.17 26.87 8.86
CA GLN A 234 -25.93 26.14 9.87
C GLN A 234 -27.34 25.94 9.31
N VAL A 235 -27.55 24.88 8.54
CA VAL A 235 -28.88 24.34 8.29
C VAL A 235 -29.00 23.14 9.23
N GLU A 236 -30.09 23.09 10.01
CA GLU A 236 -30.42 21.94 10.84
C GLU A 236 -30.60 20.72 9.92
N GLU A 237 -29.51 20.00 9.72
CA GLU A 237 -29.48 18.72 9.03
C GLU A 237 -29.82 17.61 10.04
N SER A 238 -30.73 16.73 9.64
CA SER A 238 -31.20 15.60 10.43
C SER A 238 -30.05 14.69 10.85
N GLU A 239 -30.21 13.93 11.94
CA GLU A 239 -29.15 13.06 12.48
C GLU A 239 -28.58 12.03 11.48
N GLU A 240 -29.26 11.77 10.36
CA GLU A 240 -28.75 10.96 9.23
C GLU A 240 -27.65 11.66 8.40
N SER A 241 -27.58 13.00 8.39
CA SER A 241 -26.57 13.75 7.60
C SER A 241 -25.23 13.94 8.34
N LEU A 242 -25.18 13.65 9.64
CA LEU A 242 -23.98 13.77 10.46
C LEU A 242 -23.05 12.56 10.38
N GLN A 243 -23.50 11.42 9.83
CA GLN A 243 -22.67 10.22 9.65
C GLN A 243 -21.89 10.21 8.32
N ASP A 244 -22.40 10.89 7.29
CA ASP A 244 -21.75 11.02 5.98
C ASP A 244 -21.39 12.49 5.72
N GLY A 245 -20.37 13.00 6.42
CA GLY A 245 -19.71 14.23 5.97
C GLY A 245 -19.30 14.03 4.50
N HIS A 246 -19.91 14.78 3.57
CA HIS A 246 -19.84 14.56 2.13
C HIS A 246 -18.39 14.40 1.63
N ASN A 247 -17.90 13.17 1.63
CA ASN A 247 -16.58 12.83 1.11
C ASN A 247 -16.78 12.57 -0.38
N LYS A 248 -16.08 13.32 -1.24
CA LYS A 248 -16.06 12.97 -2.66
C LYS A 248 -15.13 11.79 -2.88
N VAL A 249 -15.59 10.78 -3.61
CA VAL A 249 -14.88 9.54 -3.87
C VAL A 249 -14.53 9.47 -5.35
N PHE A 250 -13.26 9.37 -5.67
CA PHE A 250 -12.75 9.34 -7.05
C PHE A 250 -12.02 8.04 -7.31
N GLY A 251 -12.40 7.30 -8.33
CA GLY A 251 -11.56 6.27 -8.92
C GLY A 251 -10.48 6.93 -9.79
N ILE A 252 -9.26 6.43 -9.73
CA ILE A 252 -8.13 6.95 -10.50
C ILE A 252 -7.60 5.86 -11.41
N GLN A 253 -7.29 6.23 -12.65
CA GLN A 253 -6.56 5.40 -13.60
C GLN A 253 -5.37 6.18 -14.17
N PHE A 254 -4.19 5.56 -14.24
CA PHE A 254 -2.99 6.14 -14.81
C PHE A 254 -2.75 5.73 -16.27
N THR A 255 -2.06 6.61 -16.99
CA THR A 255 -1.48 6.30 -18.29
C THR A 255 -0.12 6.95 -18.49
N LEU A 256 0.85 6.14 -18.93
CA LEU A 256 2.16 6.60 -19.39
C LEU A 256 2.17 6.98 -20.88
N ASN A 257 1.09 6.67 -21.61
CA ASN A 257 0.97 6.95 -23.04
C ASN A 257 -0.10 8.02 -23.28
N PRO A 258 0.30 9.28 -23.56
CA PRO A 258 -0.63 10.37 -23.90
C PRO A 258 -1.45 10.11 -25.17
N GLU A 259 -0.90 9.38 -26.14
CA GLU A 259 -1.58 9.08 -27.40
C GLU A 259 -2.72 8.06 -27.21
N ALA A 260 -2.59 7.20 -26.19
CA ALA A 260 -3.61 6.22 -25.84
C ALA A 260 -4.77 6.80 -24.99
N THR A 261 -4.68 8.06 -24.57
CA THR A 261 -5.63 8.70 -23.64
C THR A 261 -7.06 8.65 -24.17
N GLN A 262 -7.30 8.94 -25.45
CA GLN A 262 -8.66 8.88 -26.02
C GLN A 262 -9.25 7.47 -26.01
N HIS A 263 -8.44 6.45 -26.27
CA HIS A 263 -8.88 5.06 -26.23
C HIS A 263 -9.20 4.63 -24.79
N LYS A 264 -8.36 5.00 -23.82
CA LYS A 264 -8.60 4.73 -22.40
C LYS A 264 -9.83 5.47 -21.87
N MET A 265 -10.06 6.71 -22.27
CA MET A 265 -11.28 7.43 -21.91
C MET A 265 -12.55 6.72 -22.42
N LYS A 266 -12.53 6.19 -23.64
CA LYS A 266 -13.66 5.38 -24.14
C LYS A 266 -13.89 4.12 -23.30
N GLN A 267 -12.82 3.45 -22.87
CA GLN A 267 -12.93 2.28 -21.98
C GLN A 267 -13.53 2.67 -20.62
N ILE A 268 -13.12 3.80 -20.05
CA ILE A 268 -13.69 4.36 -18.82
C ILE A 268 -15.18 4.67 -19.01
N GLU A 269 -15.57 5.33 -20.10
CA GLU A 269 -16.97 5.63 -20.39
C GLU A 269 -17.82 4.36 -20.53
N GLU A 270 -17.30 3.34 -21.19
CA GLU A 270 -17.97 2.04 -21.30
C GLU A 270 -18.13 1.36 -19.92
N SER A 271 -17.09 1.40 -19.08
CA SER A 271 -17.16 0.90 -17.70
C SER A 271 -18.21 1.67 -16.88
N ILE A 272 -18.23 3.00 -16.96
CA ILE A 272 -19.24 3.83 -16.29
C ILE A 272 -20.65 3.47 -16.77
N ARG A 273 -20.86 3.29 -18.09
CA ARG A 273 -22.16 2.87 -18.65
C ARG A 273 -22.61 1.50 -18.18
N ARG A 274 -21.68 0.61 -17.83
CA ARG A 274 -21.96 -0.72 -17.26
C ARG A 274 -22.28 -0.68 -15.77
N GLY A 275 -22.24 0.48 -15.13
CA GLY A 275 -22.63 0.66 -13.73
C GLY A 275 -21.46 0.64 -12.74
N VAL A 276 -20.21 0.81 -13.20
CA VAL A 276 -19.03 0.79 -12.32
C VAL A 276 -19.13 1.81 -11.19
N LYS A 277 -19.67 3.02 -11.44
CA LYS A 277 -19.83 4.04 -10.37
C LYS A 277 -20.66 3.53 -9.20
N GLN A 278 -21.70 2.74 -9.47
CA GLN A 278 -22.56 2.14 -8.45
C GLN A 278 -21.91 0.93 -7.79
N GLU A 279 -21.17 0.12 -8.55
CA GLU A 279 -20.52 -1.10 -8.04
C GLU A 279 -19.36 -0.81 -7.08
N ILE A 280 -18.62 0.28 -7.30
CA ILE A 280 -17.51 0.71 -6.43
C ILE A 280 -17.75 2.01 -5.68
N HIS A 281 -18.99 2.50 -5.69
CA HIS A 281 -19.39 3.69 -4.92
C HIS A 281 -18.46 4.89 -5.14
N ILE A 282 -18.11 5.17 -6.41
CA ILE A 282 -17.32 6.34 -6.80
C ILE A 282 -18.20 7.42 -7.43
N ASP A 283 -17.90 8.69 -7.14
CA ASP A 283 -18.55 9.84 -7.78
C ASP A 283 -18.02 10.04 -9.20
N ASP A 284 -16.71 9.84 -9.40
CA ASP A 284 -16.06 10.02 -10.69
C ASP A 284 -14.86 9.09 -10.94
N LEU A 285 -14.52 8.88 -12.22
CA LEU A 285 -13.35 8.13 -12.65
C LEU A 285 -12.43 9.05 -13.46
N LEU A 286 -11.22 9.28 -12.97
CA LEU A 286 -10.26 10.19 -13.56
C LEU A 286 -9.13 9.42 -14.25
N LEU A 287 -8.83 9.81 -15.49
CA LEU A 287 -7.65 9.37 -16.21
C LEU A 287 -6.54 10.40 -16.07
N ILE A 288 -5.44 10.02 -15.45
CA ILE A 288 -4.28 10.89 -15.24
C ILE A 288 -3.17 10.46 -16.20
N THR A 289 -2.76 11.38 -17.06
CA THR A 289 -1.60 11.19 -17.96
C THR A 289 -0.36 11.72 -17.26
N ILE A 290 0.69 10.92 -17.20
CA ILE A 290 1.84 11.23 -16.35
C ILE A 290 3.00 11.78 -17.16
N PRO A 291 3.69 12.83 -16.68
CA PRO A 291 4.81 13.47 -17.37
C PRO A 291 6.16 12.76 -17.15
N VAL A 292 6.17 11.43 -16.93
CA VAL A 292 7.40 10.66 -16.64
C VAL A 292 7.55 9.54 -17.65
N SER A 293 8.76 9.43 -18.23
CA SER A 293 9.05 8.38 -19.21
C SER A 293 9.18 7.01 -18.56
N SER A 294 8.79 5.94 -19.27
CA SER A 294 8.98 4.56 -18.80
C SER A 294 10.44 4.26 -18.44
N ASN A 295 11.39 4.82 -19.19
CA ASN A 295 12.83 4.63 -18.95
C ASN A 295 13.27 5.24 -17.62
N GLU A 296 12.73 6.40 -17.26
CA GLU A 296 13.03 7.06 -16.00
C GLU A 296 12.48 6.27 -14.81
N ILE A 297 11.26 5.76 -14.90
CA ILE A 297 10.65 4.91 -13.87
C ILE A 297 11.49 3.66 -13.63
N VAL A 298 11.86 2.96 -14.71
CA VAL A 298 12.69 1.75 -14.63
C VAL A 298 14.07 2.06 -14.05
N ARG A 299 14.70 3.16 -14.47
CA ARG A 299 15.99 3.59 -13.96
C ARG A 299 15.94 3.88 -12.45
N ASN A 300 14.92 4.59 -11.99
CA ASN A 300 14.74 4.92 -10.57
C ASN A 300 14.55 3.65 -9.73
N TYR A 301 13.76 2.70 -10.22
CA TYR A 301 13.59 1.39 -9.59
C TYR A 301 14.89 0.59 -9.52
N GLN A 302 15.65 0.53 -10.62
CA GLN A 302 16.94 -0.15 -10.66
C GLN A 302 17.96 0.49 -9.72
N ASN A 303 18.04 1.83 -9.68
CA ASN A 303 18.89 2.56 -8.75
C ASN A 303 18.53 2.23 -7.29
N TRP A 304 17.23 2.23 -6.98
CA TRP A 304 16.74 1.85 -5.66
C TRP A 304 17.16 0.42 -5.29
N GLN A 305 17.00 -0.55 -6.19
CA GLN A 305 17.45 -1.94 -5.95
C GLN A 305 18.97 -2.04 -5.77
N GLN A 306 19.75 -1.38 -6.62
CA GLN A 306 21.22 -1.40 -6.58
C GLN A 306 21.78 -0.79 -5.29
N LEU A 307 21.10 0.21 -4.73
CA LEU A 307 21.43 0.83 -3.44
C LEU A 307 20.94 0.02 -2.23
N GLY A 308 20.53 -1.23 -2.44
CA GLY A 308 20.06 -2.11 -1.36
C GLY A 308 18.66 -1.76 -0.87
N LYS A 309 17.81 -1.19 -1.74
CA LYS A 309 16.42 -0.80 -1.46
C LYS A 309 16.32 0.17 -0.27
N PRO A 310 16.91 1.37 -0.34
CA PRO A 310 16.88 2.32 0.77
C PRO A 310 15.44 2.80 1.05
N THR A 311 15.18 3.34 2.25
CA THR A 311 13.81 3.62 2.73
C THR A 311 13.04 4.65 1.89
N GLY A 312 11.72 4.52 1.80
CA GLY A 312 10.86 5.46 1.04
C GLY A 312 10.82 5.15 -0.47
N GLY A 313 10.92 3.87 -0.79
CA GLY A 313 10.72 3.31 -2.14
C GLY A 313 11.53 3.92 -3.30
N PRO A 314 11.26 3.50 -4.55
CA PRO A 314 11.83 4.07 -5.76
C PRO A 314 11.45 5.53 -6.00
N GLU A 315 10.31 5.96 -5.47
CA GLU A 315 9.79 7.31 -5.63
C GLU A 315 10.71 8.39 -5.05
N ARG A 316 11.58 8.04 -4.10
CA ARG A 316 12.59 8.97 -3.57
C ARG A 316 13.52 9.53 -4.66
N PHE A 317 13.71 8.80 -5.77
CA PHE A 317 14.59 9.19 -6.87
C PHE A 317 13.93 10.12 -7.90
N TYR A 318 12.62 10.37 -7.82
CA TYR A 318 12.01 11.48 -8.59
C TYR A 318 12.47 12.81 -8.01
N ASP A 319 12.81 13.76 -8.88
CA ASP A 319 13.08 15.12 -8.44
C ASP A 319 11.80 15.78 -7.88
N ILE A 320 11.99 16.81 -7.07
CA ILE A 320 10.88 17.45 -6.36
C ILE A 320 9.88 18.11 -7.30
N ASN A 321 10.31 18.62 -8.46
CA ASN A 321 9.40 19.26 -9.41
C ASN A 321 8.51 18.20 -10.06
N THR A 322 9.07 17.06 -10.44
CA THR A 322 8.30 15.91 -10.95
C THR A 322 7.27 15.43 -9.93
N LYS A 323 7.64 15.30 -8.64
CA LYS A 323 6.69 14.93 -7.58
C LYS A 323 5.56 15.94 -7.45
N ILE A 324 5.89 17.23 -7.43
CA ILE A 324 4.91 18.32 -7.33
C ILE A 324 3.99 18.34 -8.55
N GLU A 325 4.52 18.08 -9.75
CA GLU A 325 3.73 18.05 -10.98
C GLU A 325 2.74 16.89 -10.98
N ILE A 326 3.17 15.67 -10.63
CA ILE A 326 2.30 14.49 -10.54
C ILE A 326 1.18 14.72 -9.53
N LEU A 327 1.53 15.20 -8.32
CA LEU A 327 0.56 15.55 -7.29
C LEU A 327 -0.37 16.69 -7.74
N GLY A 328 0.17 17.66 -8.46
CA GLY A 328 -0.54 18.79 -9.05
C GLY A 328 -1.67 18.33 -9.97
N GLN A 329 -1.34 17.52 -10.97
CA GLN A 329 -2.31 17.02 -11.96
C GLN A 329 -3.38 16.12 -11.32
N LEU A 330 -2.98 15.26 -10.38
CA LEU A 330 -3.89 14.35 -9.69
C LEU A 330 -4.91 15.10 -8.83
N LEU A 331 -4.44 16.09 -8.07
CA LEU A 331 -5.29 16.88 -7.19
C LEU A 331 -6.12 17.93 -7.98
N GLU A 332 -5.65 18.39 -9.14
CA GLU A 332 -6.43 19.22 -10.07
C GLU A 332 -7.60 18.45 -10.67
N GLY A 333 -7.38 17.19 -11.07
CA GLY A 333 -8.42 16.31 -11.60
C GLY A 333 -9.59 16.13 -10.63
N ILE A 334 -9.32 15.98 -9.32
CA ILE A 334 -10.35 15.84 -8.27
C ILE A 334 -10.92 17.19 -7.79
N LYS A 335 -10.56 18.30 -8.46
CA LYS A 335 -10.96 19.69 -8.12
C LYS A 335 -10.64 20.06 -6.67
N ALA A 336 -9.54 19.54 -6.14
CA ALA A 336 -9.01 19.82 -4.81
C ALA A 336 -7.96 20.95 -4.83
N ASN A 337 -8.04 21.87 -5.79
CA ASN A 337 -7.04 22.94 -5.99
C ASN A 337 -6.81 23.80 -4.74
N ASN A 338 -7.87 24.02 -3.96
CA ASN A 338 -7.80 24.68 -2.65
C ASN A 338 -6.95 23.91 -1.62
N ILE A 339 -6.90 22.58 -1.68
CA ILE A 339 -6.02 21.76 -0.84
C ILE A 339 -4.57 21.92 -1.31
N ILE A 340 -4.29 21.92 -2.62
CA ILE A 340 -2.93 22.15 -3.14
C ILE A 340 -2.46 23.55 -2.82
N ASP A 341 -3.18 24.60 -3.18
CA ASP A 341 -2.69 25.96 -2.99
C ASP A 341 -2.44 26.27 -1.51
N ALA A 342 -3.29 25.72 -0.62
CA ALA A 342 -3.10 25.81 0.82
C ALA A 342 -1.90 24.99 1.33
N ASN A 343 -1.55 23.87 0.68
CA ASN A 343 -0.55 22.92 1.17
C ASN A 343 0.70 22.77 0.28
N LYS A 344 0.82 23.46 -0.85
CA LYS A 344 1.94 23.32 -1.80
C LYS A 344 3.26 23.63 -1.13
N LYS A 345 3.28 24.67 -0.29
CA LYS A 345 4.43 25.00 0.56
C LYS A 345 4.73 23.93 1.60
N ASN A 346 3.71 23.27 2.16
CA ASN A 346 3.88 22.20 3.15
C ASN A 346 4.41 20.92 2.49
N ILE A 347 3.91 20.57 1.30
CA ILE A 347 4.36 19.42 0.51
C ILE A 347 5.80 19.63 0.02
N ALA A 348 6.10 20.82 -0.51
CA ALA A 348 7.47 21.18 -0.90
C ALA A 348 8.42 21.10 0.30
N ARG A 349 8.07 21.75 1.42
CA ARG A 349 8.85 21.66 2.67
C ARG A 349 8.98 20.23 3.19
N TYR A 350 7.97 19.39 3.04
CA TYR A 350 8.03 17.98 3.43
C TYR A 350 9.13 17.26 2.64
N TYR A 351 9.15 17.39 1.32
CA TYR A 351 10.19 16.77 0.49
C TYR A 351 11.56 17.45 0.64
N ASP A 352 11.62 18.77 0.82
CA ASP A 352 12.86 19.51 1.08
C ASP A 352 13.46 19.10 2.43
N SER A 353 12.64 18.98 3.48
CA SER A 353 13.12 18.54 4.80
C SER A 353 13.66 17.11 4.77
N LYS A 354 13.10 16.23 3.93
CA LYS A 354 13.65 14.90 3.67
C LYS A 354 15.03 14.98 2.99
N LEU A 355 15.26 15.95 2.11
CA LEU A 355 16.57 16.19 1.48
C LEU A 355 17.59 16.80 2.46
N GLU A 356 17.19 17.78 3.27
CA GLU A 356 18.06 18.40 4.29
C GLU A 356 18.46 17.41 5.40
N LEU A 357 17.58 16.46 5.74
CA LEU A 357 17.89 15.35 6.66
C LEU A 357 18.91 14.36 6.06
N VAL A 358 19.05 14.31 4.73
CA VAL A 358 20.08 13.52 4.03
C VAL A 358 21.39 14.30 3.89
N ASP A 359 21.32 15.62 3.70
CA ASP A 359 22.48 16.48 3.44
C ASP A 359 23.19 16.98 4.72
N THR A 360 22.47 17.05 5.84
CA THR A 360 23.05 17.28 7.18
C THR A 360 23.65 16.01 7.80
N GLY A 361 23.92 14.99 6.98
CA GLY A 361 24.70 13.81 7.31
C GLY A 361 26.13 14.15 7.75
N ASN A 362 26.26 14.71 8.95
CA ASN A 362 27.28 14.25 9.87
C ASN A 362 27.09 12.74 9.96
N LEU A 363 27.93 12.01 9.24
CA LEU A 363 28.20 10.60 9.42
C LEU A 363 28.59 10.40 10.89
N VAL A 364 27.59 10.23 11.76
CA VAL A 364 27.84 9.76 13.11
C VAL A 364 28.11 8.27 12.95
N HIS A 365 29.40 7.93 12.84
CA HIS A 365 29.86 6.59 13.16
C HIS A 365 29.53 6.33 14.63
N LEU A 366 28.33 5.84 14.91
CA LEU A 366 28.03 5.23 16.20
C LEU A 366 28.67 3.84 16.17
N ARG A 367 29.97 3.78 16.50
CA ARG A 367 30.50 2.56 17.10
C ARG A 367 29.78 2.42 18.45
N PRO A 368 29.13 1.28 18.74
CA PRO A 368 28.77 0.99 20.11
C PRO A 368 30.09 0.75 20.85
N ASP A 369 30.41 1.59 21.82
CA ASP A 369 31.43 1.27 22.80
C ASP A 369 30.99 0.00 23.53
N THR A 370 31.60 -1.12 23.17
CA THR A 370 31.58 -2.36 23.94
C THR A 370 32.11 -2.08 25.34
N LYS A 371 31.28 -2.35 26.35
CA LYS A 371 31.73 -2.73 27.69
C LYS A 371 31.27 -4.15 27.99
#